data_AF-B4SE74-F1
#
_entry.id   AF-B4SE74-F1
#
_cell.length_a   1.000
_cell.length_b   1.000
_cell.length_c   1.000
_cell.angle_alpha   90.00
_cell.angle_beta   90.00
_cell.angle_gamma   90.00
#
_symmetry.space_group_name_H-M   'P 1'
#
loop_
_entity.id
_entity.type
_entity.pdbx_description
1 polymer ?
#
loop_
_entity_poly.entity_id
_entity_poly.type
_entity_poly.pdbx_seq_one_letter_code
_entity_poly.pdbx_strand_id
1 'polypeptide(L)'
;MGKSYEVGSGDFFREKIIAAIFYGFRTIKEPVSITVHPDLMMRIRADFKDKVIAPKSVGDTEMFFGVPVIEDATKEKDHISVQ
;
A
#
# COMPACT_ATOMS: atom_id res chain seq x y z
N MET A 1 8.84 -13.23 -3.89
CA MET A 1 9.11 -13.26 -2.43
C MET A 1 8.96 -11.83 -1.95
N GLY A 2 7.81 -11.49 -1.36
CA GLY A 2 7.44 -10.10 -1.07
C GLY A 2 8.28 -9.44 0.03
N LYS A 3 8.23 -8.11 0.10
CA LYS A 3 8.88 -7.31 1.15
C LYS A 3 7.84 -6.49 1.92
N SER A 4 7.94 -6.51 3.24
CA SER A 4 7.04 -5.83 4.17
C SER A 4 7.73 -4.66 4.87
N TYR A 5 7.00 -3.57 5.11
CA TYR A 5 7.50 -2.33 5.73
C TYR A 5 6.51 -1.78 6.76
N GLU A 6 7.02 -1.35 7.91
CA GLU A 6 6.22 -0.73 8.98
C GLU A 6 5.90 0.73 8.63
N VAL A 7 4.62 1.10 8.72
CA VAL A 7 4.11 2.43 8.40
C VAL A 7 3.21 2.92 9.55
N GLY A 8 3.75 2.91 10.77
CA GLY A 8 3.03 3.29 11.99
C GLY A 8 2.61 4.78 12.08
N SER A 9 1.80 5.06 13.11
CA SER A 9 1.17 6.35 13.43
C SER A 9 2.16 7.41 13.93
N GLY A 10 2.70 8.21 13.01
CA GLY A 10 3.48 9.41 13.35
C GLY A 10 3.43 10.43 12.23
N ASP A 11 4.19 11.51 12.37
CA ASP A 11 4.43 12.47 11.29
C ASP A 11 4.91 11.72 10.03
N PHE A 12 4.54 12.24 8.86
CA PHE A 12 4.94 11.71 7.54
C PHE A 12 4.33 10.35 7.13
N PHE A 13 3.10 10.04 7.56
CA PHE A 13 2.41 8.79 7.21
C PHE A 13 2.40 8.51 5.69
N ARG A 14 2.01 9.49 4.88
CA ARG A 14 1.91 9.33 3.42
C ARG A 14 3.28 9.08 2.79
N GLU A 15 4.29 9.79 3.25
CA GLU A 15 5.67 9.67 2.82
C GLU A 15 6.22 8.27 3.12
N LYS A 16 5.90 7.71 4.29
CA LYS A 16 6.26 6.33 4.65
C LYS A 16 5.59 5.30 3.74
N ILE A 17 4.31 5.48 3.40
CA ILE A 17 3.60 4.60 2.45
C ILE A 17 4.28 4.65 1.07
N ILE A 18 4.54 5.86 0.56
CA ILE A 18 5.21 6.06 -0.73
C ILE A 18 6.60 5.41 -0.73
N ALA A 19 7.39 5.65 0.32
CA ALA A 19 8.73 5.11 0.47
C ALA A 19 8.73 3.58 0.51
N ALA A 20 7.82 2.97 1.28
CA ALA A 20 7.67 1.53 1.36
C ALA A 20 7.35 0.91 0.00
N ILE A 21 6.40 1.48 -0.75
CA ILE A 21 6.02 0.99 -2.08
C ILE A 21 7.18 1.13 -3.06
N PHE A 22 7.82 2.30 -3.13
CA PHE A 22 8.93 2.53 -4.05
C PHE A 22 10.16 1.67 -3.72
N TYR A 23 10.46 1.48 -2.44
CA TYR A 23 11.54 0.59 -2.04
C TYR A 23 11.20 -0.88 -2.34
N GLY A 24 9.93 -1.27 -2.20
CA GLY A 24 9.42 -2.55 -2.68
C GLY A 24 9.59 -2.73 -4.18
N PHE A 25 9.14 -1.79 -5.01
CA PHE A 25 9.32 -1.81 -6.47
C PHE A 25 10.79 -1.81 -6.90
N ARG A 26 11.68 -1.19 -6.12
CA ARG A 26 13.11 -1.24 -6.37
C ARG A 26 13.70 -2.63 -6.10
N THR A 27 13.13 -3.36 -5.13
CA THR A 27 13.69 -4.63 -4.64
C THR A 27 13.07 -5.85 -5.32
N ILE A 28 11.80 -5.76 -5.70
CA ILE A 28 11.05 -6.81 -6.38
C ILE A 28 11.13 -6.59 -7.88
N LYS A 29 11.62 -7.59 -8.62
CA LYS A 29 11.89 -7.49 -10.06
C LYS A 29 10.62 -7.22 -10.90
N GLU A 30 9.50 -7.82 -10.51
CA GLU A 30 8.21 -7.73 -11.20
C GLU A 30 7.10 -7.61 -10.14
N PRO A 31 6.83 -6.40 -9.63
CA PRO A 31 5.80 -6.22 -8.62
C PRO A 31 4.41 -6.44 -9.22
N VAL A 32 3.62 -7.31 -8.60
CA VAL A 32 2.30 -7.73 -9.11
C VAL A 32 1.15 -7.29 -8.23
N SER A 33 1.39 -6.97 -6.95
CA SER A 33 0.35 -6.49 -6.04
C SER A 33 0.91 -5.79 -4.81
N ILE A 34 0.05 -5.01 -4.15
CA ILE A 34 0.24 -4.50 -2.81
C ILE A 34 -0.71 -5.25 -1.87
N THR A 35 -0.17 -5.95 -0.87
CA THR A 35 -0.97 -6.56 0.20
C THR A 35 -0.91 -5.70 1.45
N VAL A 36 -2.06 -5.43 2.06
CA VAL A 36 -2.18 -4.53 3.21
C VAL A 36 -3.32 -4.99 4.13
N HIS A 37 -3.21 -4.70 5.42
CA HIS A 37 -4.32 -4.95 6.35
C HIS A 37 -5.51 -4.00 6.08
N PRO A 38 -6.77 -4.45 6.18
CA PRO A 38 -7.95 -3.61 5.93
C PRO A 38 -7.96 -2.28 6.69
N ASP A 39 -7.66 -2.30 8.00
CA ASP A 39 -7.59 -1.08 8.83
C ASP A 39 -6.60 -0.03 8.28
N LEU A 40 -5.42 -0.48 7.82
CA LEU A 40 -4.42 0.41 7.23
C LEU A 40 -4.86 0.90 5.86
N MET A 41 -5.50 0.05 5.06
CA MET A 41 -6.04 0.47 3.76
C MET A 41 -7.12 1.53 3.92
N MET A 42 -7.98 1.40 4.93
CA MET A 42 -9.00 2.38 5.27
C MET A 42 -8.38 3.74 5.62
N ARG A 43 -7.28 3.74 6.39
CA ARG A 43 -6.49 4.96 6.66
C ARG A 43 -5.85 5.53 5.40
N ILE A 44 -5.22 4.69 4.57
CA ILE A 44 -4.63 5.11 3.28
C ILE A 44 -5.69 5.82 2.43
N ARG A 45 -6.89 5.24 2.29
CA ARG A 45 -8.00 5.86 1.53
C ARG A 45 -8.39 7.24 2.07
N ALA A 46 -8.42 7.40 3.39
CA ALA A 46 -8.74 8.68 4.03
C ALA A 46 -7.63 9.73 3.83
N ASP A 47 -6.38 9.38 4.12
CA ASP A 47 -5.22 10.29 4.04
C ASP A 47 -4.86 10.69 2.60
N PHE A 48 -5.05 9.78 1.64
CA PHE A 48 -4.78 10.02 0.24
C PHE A 48 -5.98 10.57 -0.52
N LYS A 49 -7.12 10.80 0.14
CA LYS A 49 -8.31 11.36 -0.50
C LYS A 49 -7.96 12.65 -1.26
N ASP A 50 -8.46 12.76 -2.48
CA ASP A 50 -8.24 13.88 -3.41
C ASP A 50 -6.78 14.08 -3.86
N LYS A 51 -5.88 13.13 -3.60
CA LYS A 51 -4.51 13.15 -4.11
C LYS A 51 -4.41 12.42 -5.45
N VAL A 52 -3.48 12.87 -6.29
CA VAL A 52 -3.19 12.25 -7.59
C VAL A 52 -2.79 10.79 -7.43
N ILE A 53 -2.03 10.51 -6.37
CA ILE A 53 -1.52 9.18 -6.02
C ILE A 53 -2.49 8.36 -5.16
N ALA A 54 -3.75 8.77 -5.01
CA ALA A 54 -4.74 8.00 -4.27
C ALA A 54 -4.97 6.61 -4.90
N PRO A 55 -5.36 5.61 -4.10
CA PRO A 55 -5.93 4.38 -4.65
C PRO A 55 -7.09 4.69 -5.60
N LYS A 56 -7.18 3.95 -6.71
CA LYS A 56 -8.20 4.14 -7.76
C LYS A 56 -8.86 2.81 -8.08
N SER A 57 -10.18 2.78 -8.13
CA SER A 57 -10.90 1.63 -8.67
C SER A 57 -10.80 1.59 -10.20
N VAL A 58 -10.41 0.44 -10.74
CA VAL A 58 -10.40 0.15 -12.18
C VAL A 58 -11.16 -1.16 -12.38
N GLY A 59 -12.40 -1.05 -12.85
CA GLY A 59 -13.35 -2.18 -12.81
C GLY A 59 -13.64 -2.57 -11.35
N ASP A 60 -13.55 -3.87 -11.06
CA ASP A 60 -13.81 -4.42 -9.72
C ASP A 60 -12.56 -4.45 -8.82
N THR A 61 -11.43 -3.93 -9.31
CA THR A 61 -10.14 -3.99 -8.62
C THR A 61 -9.72 -2.60 -8.17
N GLU A 62 -9.34 -2.44 -6.90
CA GLU A 62 -8.66 -1.24 -6.44
C GLU A 62 -7.17 -1.32 -6.77
N MET A 63 -6.65 -0.30 -7.44
CA MET A 63 -5.28 -0.18 -7.85
C MET A 63 -4.58 0.87 -7.00
N PHE A 64 -3.34 0.61 -6.62
CA PHE A 64 -2.49 1.57 -5.92
C PHE A 64 -1.09 1.51 -6.49
N PHE A 65 -0.54 2.66 -6.89
CA PHE A 65 0.76 2.73 -7.57
C PHE A 65 0.88 1.81 -8.81
N GLY A 66 -0.23 1.60 -9.51
CA GLY A 66 -0.26 0.83 -10.76
C GLY A 66 -0.37 -0.70 -10.58
N VAL A 67 -0.47 -1.20 -9.36
CA VAL A 67 -0.69 -2.63 -9.06
C VAL A 67 -1.95 -2.84 -8.23
N PRO A 68 -2.61 -4.02 -8.31
CA PRO A 68 -3.79 -4.32 -7.52
C PRO A 68 -3.50 -4.33 -6.02
N VAL A 69 -4.47 -3.87 -5.24
CA VAL A 69 -4.49 -3.95 -3.78
C VAL A 69 -5.18 -5.24 -3.36
N ILE A 70 -4.56 -5.96 -2.43
CA ILE A 70 -5.10 -7.15 -1.76
C ILE A 70 -5.23 -6.82 -0.27
N GLU A 71 -6.46 -6.74 0.21
CA GLU A 71 -6.71 -6.59 1.64
C GLU A 71 -6.67 -7.96 2.34
N ASP A 72 -5.75 -8.14 3.29
CA ASP A 72 -5.57 -9.40 4.03
C ASP A 72 -5.53 -9.13 5.54
N ALA A 73 -6.60 -9.51 6.23
CA ALA A 73 -6.76 -9.34 7.68
C ALA A 73 -5.81 -10.20 8.52
N THR A 74 -5.10 -11.16 7.91
CA THR A 74 -4.10 -11.98 8.61
C THR A 74 -2.73 -11.29 8.72
N LYS A 75 -2.54 -10.17 8.01
CA LYS A 75 -1.30 -9.38 8.06
C LYS A 75 -1.27 -8.46 9.26
N GLU A 76 -0.07 -8.03 9.61
CA GLU A 76 0.12 -7.04 10.66
C GLU A 76 -0.52 -5.70 10.26
N LYS A 77 -1.20 -5.07 11.22
CA LYS A 77 -2.03 -3.89 10.98
C LYS A 77 -1.26 -2.68 10.48
N ASP A 78 0.02 -2.57 10.79
CA ASP A 78 0.85 -1.42 10.44
C ASP A 78 1.81 -1.71 9.28
N HIS A 79 1.58 -2.79 8.53
CA HIS A 79 2.49 -3.24 7.48
C HIS A 79 1.89 -3.20 6.08
N ILE A 80 2.70 -2.77 5.12
CA ILE A 80 2.43 -2.88 3.69
C ILE A 80 3.43 -3.84 3.05
N SER A 81 2.93 -4.79 2.26
CA SER A 81 3.73 -5.76 1.53
C SER A 81 3.66 -5.52 0.02
N VAL A 82 4.82 -5.42 -0.62
CA VAL A 82 4.93 -5.41 -2.09
C VAL A 82 5.35 -6.79 -2.54
N GLN A 83 4.57 -7.40 -3.44
CA GLN A 83 4.80 -8.75 -3.93
C GLN A 83 5.30 -8.78 -5.36
#